data_AF-A0AAD1M1W1-F1
#
_entry.id   AF-A0AAD1M1W1-F1
#
_cell.length_a   1.000
_cell.length_b   1.000
_cell.length_c   1.000
_cell.angle_alpha   90.00
_cell.angle_beta   90.00
_cell.angle_gamma   90.00
#
_symmetry.space_group_name_H-M   'P 1'
#
loop_
_entity.id
_entity.type
_entity.pdbx_description
1 polymer ?
#
loop_
_entity_poly.entity_id
_entity_poly.type
_entity_poly.pdbx_seq_one_letter_code
_entity_poly.pdbx_strand_id
1 'polypeptide(L)' 'MCCIGEDWMHLSTGVVGPDSRYIMVVESLQPSDDTTARATITKAVKTMFPTGRI' A
#
# COMPACT_ATOMS: atom_id res chain seq x y z
N MET A 1 15.54 -8.01 -11.74
CA MET A 1 16.65 -7.03 -11.91
C MET A 1 17.64 -7.22 -10.76
N CYS A 2 18.87 -7.63 -11.06
CA CYS A 2 19.78 -8.26 -10.10
C CYS A 2 20.54 -7.32 -9.14
N CYS A 3 20.21 -6.02 -9.09
CA CYS A 3 21.05 -5.02 -8.40
C CYS A 3 20.33 -4.08 -7.43
N ILE A 4 18.99 -4.16 -7.27
CA ILE A 4 18.21 -3.33 -6.32
C ILE A 4 17.62 -4.16 -5.17
N GLY A 5 17.87 -5.49 -5.12
CA GLY A 5 17.41 -6.33 -4.02
C GLY A 5 15.90 -6.25 -3.77
N GLU A 6 15.49 -6.36 -2.52
CA GLU A 6 14.12 -6.13 -2.05
C GLU A 6 13.83 -4.63 -1.79
N ASP A 7 14.74 -3.73 -2.15
CA ASP A 7 14.62 -2.28 -1.92
C ASP A 7 13.75 -1.59 -3.00
N TRP A 8 12.76 -2.31 -3.52
CA TRP A 8 11.78 -1.75 -4.45
C TRP A 8 10.68 -1.02 -3.70
N MET A 9 10.31 0.15 -4.24
CA MET A 9 9.21 0.93 -3.73
C MET A 9 7.90 0.21 -4.06
N HIS A 10 7.38 -0.54 -3.10
CA HIS A 10 6.06 -1.14 -3.19
C HIS A 10 5.03 -0.08 -2.84
N LEU A 11 4.18 0.29 -3.79
CA LEU A 11 3.10 1.24 -3.56
C LEU A 11 1.76 0.72 -4.03
N SER A 12 0.69 1.24 -3.42
CA SER A 12 -0.68 1.03 -3.87
C SER A 12 -1.40 2.37 -3.95
N THR A 13 -2.34 2.44 -4.86
CA THR A 13 -3.17 3.63 -5.10
C THR A 13 -4.64 3.28 -4.94
N GLY A 14 -5.41 4.18 -4.33
CA GLY A 14 -6.85 4.03 -4.19
C GLY A 14 -7.54 5.38 -4.11
N VAL A 15 -8.88 5.35 -4.05
CA VAL A 15 -9.71 6.53 -3.82
C VAL A 15 -10.36 6.45 -2.45
N VAL A 16 -10.43 7.58 -1.74
CA VAL A 16 -10.97 7.67 -0.37
C VAL A 16 -11.85 8.90 -0.17
N GLY A 17 -12.69 8.85 0.87
CA GLY A 17 -13.60 9.93 1.25
C GLY A 17 -14.95 9.92 0.52
N PRO A 18 -15.87 10.84 0.88
CA PRO A 18 -17.16 10.98 0.22
C PRO A 18 -17.01 11.15 -1.29
N ASP A 19 -17.84 10.45 -2.06
CA ASP A 19 -17.86 10.50 -3.53
C ASP A 19 -16.50 10.23 -4.18
N SER A 20 -15.60 9.49 -3.50
CA SER A 20 -14.25 9.18 -4.00
C SER A 20 -13.41 10.43 -4.31
N ARG A 21 -13.57 11.50 -3.51
CA ARG A 21 -12.95 12.81 -3.77
C ARG A 21 -11.42 12.85 -3.68
N TYR A 22 -10.78 11.95 -2.95
CA TYR A 22 -9.33 11.98 -2.72
C TYR A 22 -8.64 10.77 -3.30
N ILE A 23 -7.43 10.97 -3.83
CA ILE A 23 -6.52 9.89 -4.18
C ILE A 23 -5.61 9.63 -2.99
N MET A 24 -5.49 8.37 -2.62
CA MET A 24 -4.55 7.89 -1.61
C MET A 24 -3.43 7.14 -2.33
N VAL A 25 -2.18 7.47 -1.98
CA VAL A 25 -1.00 6.70 -2.33
C VAL A 25 -0.34 6.27 -1.03
N VAL A 26 -0.05 4.99 -0.90
CA VAL A 26 0.68 4.44 0.25
C VAL A 26 1.79 3.54 -0.24
N GLU A 27 2.96 3.71 0.34
CA GLU A 27 4.16 2.91 0.08
C GLU A 27 4.58 2.10 1.30
N SER A 28 5.25 0.97 1.04
CA SER A 28 5.99 0.19 2.02
C SER A 28 7.49 0.32 1.72
N LEU A 29 8.22 0.94 2.64
CA LEU A 29 9.69 1.07 2.59
C LEU A 29 10.41 -0.10 3.25
N GLN A 30 9.67 -1.14 3.65
CA GLN A 30 10.24 -2.37 4.18
C GLN A 30 11.00 -3.11 3.06
N PRO A 31 12.25 -3.56 3.30
CA PRO A 31 12.91 -4.49 2.39
C PRO A 31 12.20 -5.85 2.51
N SER A 32 11.34 -6.14 1.54
CA SER A 32 10.61 -7.41 1.46
C SER A 32 10.09 -7.72 0.05
N ASP A 33 9.70 -8.98 -0.14
CA ASP A 33 8.98 -9.40 -1.33
C ASP A 33 7.62 -8.70 -1.51
N ASP A 34 7.12 -8.72 -2.75
CA ASP A 34 5.85 -8.09 -3.15
C ASP A 34 4.65 -8.56 -2.31
N THR A 35 4.65 -9.83 -1.89
CA THR A 35 3.53 -10.41 -1.15
C THR A 35 3.45 -9.83 0.25
N THR A 36 4.60 -9.75 0.91
CA THR A 36 4.76 -9.20 2.25
C THR A 36 4.49 -7.71 2.25
N ALA A 37 5.06 -6.97 1.29
CA ALA A 37 4.80 -5.54 1.17
C ALA A 37 3.32 -5.24 0.92
N ARG A 38 2.65 -6.00 0.04
CA ARG A 38 1.21 -5.88 -0.20
C ARG A 38 0.38 -6.16 1.05
N ALA A 39 0.75 -7.16 1.85
CA ALA A 39 0.08 -7.46 3.10
C ALA A 39 0.24 -6.31 4.12
N THR A 40 1.44 -5.74 4.22
CA THR A 40 1.72 -4.57 5.06
C THR A 40 0.90 -3.36 4.65
N ILE A 41 0.88 -3.02 3.36
CA ILE A 41 0.06 -1.93 2.82
C ILE A 41 -1.42 -2.17 3.13
N THR A 42 -1.94 -3.36 2.85
CA THR A 42 -3.34 -3.72 3.11
C THR A 42 -3.70 -3.57 4.58
N LYS A 43 -2.82 -4.02 5.48
CA LYS A 43 -3.00 -3.88 6.93
C LYS A 43 -3.07 -2.41 7.34
N ALA A 44 -2.13 -1.59 6.87
CA ALA A 44 -2.12 -0.15 7.16
C ALA A 44 -3.42 0.53 6.69
N VAL A 45 -3.87 0.25 5.47
CA VAL A 45 -5.13 0.80 4.93
C VAL A 45 -6.34 0.33 5.74
N LYS A 46 -6.41 -0.96 6.11
CA LYS A 46 -7.49 -1.49 6.98
C LYS A 46 -7.51 -0.81 8.34
N THR A 47 -6.36 -0.47 8.90
CA THR A 47 -6.28 0.25 10.18
C THR A 47 -6.80 1.68 10.06
N MET A 48 -6.49 2.38 8.96
CA MET A 48 -6.97 3.75 8.72
C MET A 48 -8.45 3.80 8.33
N PHE A 49 -8.94 2.79 7.60
CA PHE A 49 -10.30 2.72 7.07
C PHE A 49 -10.96 1.37 7.41
N PRO A 50 -11.33 1.14 8.69
CA PRO A 50 -11.79 -0.17 9.16
C PRO A 50 -13.10 -0.64 8.53
N THR A 51 -13.93 0.27 8.04
CA THR A 51 -15.18 -0.02 7.31
C THR A 51 -15.05 0.18 5.80
N GLY A 52 -13.85 0.49 5.32
CA GLY A 52 -13.56 0.72 3.90
C GLY A 52 -13.51 -0.57 3.09
N ARG A 53 -13.70 -0.45 1.78
CA ARG A 53 -13.51 -1.56 0.83
C ARG A 53 -12.09 -1.49 0.26
N ILE A 54 -11.37 -2.60 0.29
CA ILE A 54 -9.98 -2.74 -0.16
C ILE A 54 -9.90 -3.91 -1.13
#